data_AF-A0A432QXT2-F1
#
_entry.id   AF-A0A432QXT2-F1
#
_cell.length_a   1.000
_cell.length_b   1.000
_cell.length_c   1.000
_cell.angle_alpha   90.00
_cell.angle_beta   90.00
_cell.angle_gamma   90.00
#
_symmetry.space_group_name_H-M   'P 1'
#
loop_
_entity.id
_entity.type
_entity.pdbx_description
1 polymer ?
#
loop_
_entity_poly.entity_id
_entity_poly.type
_entity_poly.pdbx_seq_one_letter_code
_entity_poly.pdbx_strand_id
1 'polypeptide(L)'
;MTDGLFKAIAKIRVGDLVASRSEFSRLYSKRPVTGLLSSLHTDRVRLQVSRADGSTESILTTLEHPFYVEGRGFVAAGELTAGVILSQHNENAAAVLHLTGRDNA
;
A
#
# COMPACT_ATOMS: atom_id res chain seq x y z
N MET A 1 7.89 10.49 -5.21
CA MET A 1 8.02 10.59 -6.68
C MET A 1 9.47 10.85 -7.04
N THR A 2 9.72 11.00 -8.34
CA THR A 2 11.00 11.19 -9.05
C THR A 2 12.04 12.08 -8.35
N ASP A 3 11.63 13.07 -7.55
CA ASP A 3 12.48 14.17 -7.08
C ASP A 3 12.55 14.29 -5.54
N GLY A 4 12.10 13.27 -4.80
CA GLY A 4 11.87 13.38 -3.35
C GLY A 4 10.58 14.13 -2.99
N LEU A 5 9.88 14.67 -4.00
CA LEU A 5 8.56 15.27 -3.85
C LEU A 5 7.48 14.18 -3.72
N PHE A 6 6.55 14.39 -2.80
CA PHE A 6 5.34 13.58 -2.68
C PHE A 6 4.26 14.18 -3.58
N LYS A 7 3.58 13.33 -4.36
CA LYS A 7 2.44 13.73 -5.18
C LYS A 7 1.25 12.90 -4.74
N ALA A 8 0.12 13.54 -4.54
CA ALA A 8 -1.11 12.85 -4.21
C ALA A 8 -1.45 11.82 -5.29
N ILE A 9 -1.89 10.62 -4.90
CA ILE A 9 -2.20 9.53 -5.83
C ILE A 9 -3.26 9.94 -6.88
N ALA A 10 -4.22 10.80 -6.49
CA ALA A 10 -5.23 11.35 -7.39
C ALA A 10 -4.68 12.31 -8.48
N LYS A 11 -3.42 12.76 -8.36
CA LYS A 11 -2.76 13.66 -9.32
C LYS A 11 -1.73 12.93 -10.19
N ILE A 12 -1.58 11.61 -10.02
CA ILE A 12 -0.66 10.79 -10.80
C ILE A 12 -1.21 10.62 -12.22
N ARG A 13 -0.31 10.67 -13.20
CA ARG A 13 -0.62 10.46 -14.62
C ARG A 13 0.21 9.31 -15.18
N VAL A 14 -0.30 8.68 -16.24
CA VAL A 14 0.49 7.73 -17.05
C VAL A 14 1.78 8.44 -17.49
N GLY A 15 2.92 7.77 -17.32
CA GLY A 15 4.25 8.32 -17.55
C GLY A 15 4.94 8.93 -16.32
N ASP A 16 4.21 9.23 -15.23
CA ASP A 16 4.86 9.66 -13.97
C ASP A 16 5.76 8.53 -13.43
N LEU A 17 6.95 8.89 -12.94
CA LEU A 17 7.89 7.94 -12.34
C LEU A 17 7.59 7.75 -10.85
N VAL A 18 7.28 6.50 -10.49
CA VAL A 18 7.00 6.09 -9.10
C VAL A 18 8.07 5.11 -8.60
N ALA A 19 8.32 5.14 -7.30
CA ALA A 19 9.17 4.14 -6.67
C ALA A 19 8.43 2.80 -6.67
N SER A 20 9.02 1.77 -7.26
CA SER A 20 8.43 0.44 -7.37
C SER A 20 9.45 -0.60 -6.94
N ARG A 21 8.99 -1.64 -6.23
CA ARG A 21 9.83 -2.79 -5.89
C ARG A 21 9.63 -3.91 -6.88
N SER A 22 10.74 -4.47 -7.37
CA SER A 22 10.74 -5.72 -8.14
C SER A 22 10.45 -6.89 -7.21
N GLU A 23 9.52 -7.78 -7.56
CA GLU A 23 9.24 -8.99 -6.78
C GLU A 23 10.40 -10.00 -6.84
N PHE A 24 11.05 -10.13 -8.00
CA PHE A 24 12.13 -11.10 -8.23
C PHE A 24 13.44 -10.67 -7.56
N SER A 25 13.85 -9.43 -7.80
CA SER A 25 15.14 -8.93 -7.30
C SER A 25 15.03 -8.23 -5.96
N ARG A 26 13.81 -7.93 -5.47
CA ARG A 26 13.55 -7.12 -4.26
C ARG A 26 14.14 -5.71 -4.27
N LEU A 27 14.72 -5.29 -5.41
CA LEU A 27 15.30 -3.97 -5.58
C LEU A 27 14.23 -2.93 -5.87
N TYR A 28 14.40 -1.76 -5.26
CA TYR A 28 13.61 -0.58 -5.59
C TYR A 28 14.17 0.08 -6.85
N SER A 29 13.28 0.37 -7.79
CA SER A 29 13.60 1.07 -9.04
C SER A 29 12.50 2.05 -9.38
N LYS A 30 12.84 3.11 -10.10
CA LYS A 30 11.85 4.05 -10.62
C LYS A 30 11.22 3.44 -11.86
N ARG A 31 9.90 3.33 -11.90
CA ARG A 31 9.17 2.83 -13.09
C ARG A 31 8.05 3.80 -13.49
N PRO A 32 7.78 3.95 -14.80
CA PRO A 32 6.69 4.79 -15.27
C PRO A 32 5.35 4.12 -14.95
N VAL A 33 4.37 4.92 -14.55
CA VAL A 33 2.98 4.49 -14.44
C VAL A 33 2.45 4.18 -15.83
N THR A 34 2.00 2.95 -16.06
CA THR A 34 1.52 2.47 -17.39
C THR A 34 0.00 2.54 -17.54
N GLY A 35 -0.73 2.71 -16.45
CA GLY A 35 -2.20 2.79 -16.45
C GLY A 35 -2.72 3.35 -15.13
N LEU A 36 -3.95 3.88 -15.16
CA LEU A 36 -4.66 4.36 -13.99
C LEU A 36 -5.93 3.52 -13.81
N LEU A 37 -6.08 2.91 -12.64
CA LEU A 37 -7.31 2.25 -12.24
C LEU A 37 -8.04 3.19 -11.28
N SER A 38 -8.95 4.01 -11.82
CA SER A 38 -9.72 5.02 -11.06
C SER A 38 -11.19 4.64 -10.84
N SER A 39 -11.64 3.55 -11.47
CA SER A 39 -13.03 3.16 -11.56
C SER A 39 -13.29 1.92 -10.69
N LEU A 40 -14.38 1.92 -9.92
CA LEU A 40 -15.21 0.74 -9.56
C LEU A 40 -15.12 0.07 -8.18
N HIS A 41 -14.88 0.77 -7.06
CA HIS A 41 -15.02 0.11 -5.75
C HIS A 41 -15.66 1.03 -4.69
N THR A 42 -16.90 0.72 -4.31
CA THR A 42 -17.59 1.33 -3.15
C THR A 42 -17.04 0.77 -1.83
N ASP A 43 -16.53 -0.45 -1.88
CA ASP A 43 -16.02 -1.18 -0.72
C ASP A 43 -14.63 -0.68 -0.34
N ARG A 44 -14.60 0.21 0.67
CA ARG A 44 -13.37 0.79 1.20
C ARG A 44 -13.15 0.27 2.62
N VAL A 45 -11.90 -0.06 2.92
CA VAL A 45 -11.43 -0.41 4.26
C VAL A 45 -10.36 0.57 4.71
N ARG A 46 -10.40 0.95 5.98
CA ARG A 46 -9.35 1.72 6.63
C ARG A 46 -8.43 0.76 7.39
N LEU A 47 -7.22 0.60 6.88
CA LEU A 47 -6.12 -0.04 7.59
C LEU A 47 -5.47 0.97 8.54
N GLN A 48 -5.28 0.58 9.80
CA GLN A 48 -4.38 1.27 10.70
C GLN A 48 -3.12 0.42 10.88
N VAL A 49 -1.97 1.00 10.56
CA VAL A 49 -0.66 0.34 10.66
C VAL A 49 0.22 1.08 11.66
N SER A 50 0.98 0.36 12.47
CA SER A 50 2.06 0.91 13.27
C SER A 50 3.38 0.74 12.56
N ARG A 51 4.22 1.77 12.61
CA ARG A 51 5.61 1.69 12.18
C ARG A 51 6.50 1.37 13.38
N ALA A 52 7.70 0.85 13.12
CA ALA A 52 8.72 0.56 14.12
C ALA A 52 9.10 1.75 15.02
N ASP A 53 8.89 2.99 14.57
CA ASP A 53 9.11 4.22 15.36
C ASP A 53 7.96 4.56 16.33
N GLY A 54 6.94 3.70 16.43
CA GLY A 54 5.77 3.89 17.28
C GLY A 54 4.70 4.82 16.68
N SER A 55 4.94 5.40 15.50
CA SER A 55 3.93 6.17 14.79
C SER A 55 2.85 5.26 14.19
N THR A 56 1.64 5.79 14.04
CA THR A 56 0.55 5.10 13.36
C THR A 56 0.16 5.84 12.08
N GLU A 57 -0.16 5.07 11.05
CA GLU A 57 -0.60 5.57 9.76
C GLU A 57 -1.94 4.93 9.39
N SER A 58 -2.83 5.71 8.80
CA SER A 58 -4.13 5.23 8.30
C SER A 58 -4.12 5.17 6.78
N ILE A 59 -4.33 3.98 6.23
CA ILE A 59 -4.38 3.71 4.79
C ILE A 59 -5.82 3.38 4.42
N LEU A 60 -6.41 4.20 3.54
CA LEU A 60 -7.75 3.95 3.01
C LEU A 60 -7.61 3.28 1.64
N THR A 61 -8.11 2.05 1.51
CA THR A 61 -7.90 1.20 0.34
C THR A 61 -9.14 0.35 0.05
N THR A 62 -9.15 -0.39 -1.05
CA THR A 62 -10.23 -1.34 -1.40
C THR A 62 -9.93 -2.73 -0.83
N LEU A 63 -10.96 -3.57 -0.66
CA LEU A 63 -10.80 -4.91 -0.08
C LEU A 63 -9.88 -5.82 -0.91
N GLU A 64 -9.94 -5.74 -2.23
CA GLU A 64 -9.09 -6.56 -3.11
C GLU A 64 -7.65 -6.02 -3.27
N HIS A 65 -7.35 -4.84 -2.71
CA HIS A 65 -6.04 -4.23 -2.91
C HIS A 65 -4.92 -5.07 -2.29
N PRO A 66 -3.91 -5.49 -3.06
CA PRO A 66 -2.87 -6.38 -2.57
C PRO A 66 -1.81 -5.62 -1.75
N PHE A 67 -1.55 -6.10 -0.53
CA PHE A 67 -0.44 -5.67 0.30
C PHE A 67 0.62 -6.76 0.41
N TYR A 68 1.90 -6.38 0.37
CA TYR A 68 2.98 -7.35 0.50
C TYR A 68 3.26 -7.67 1.98
N VAL A 69 2.92 -8.90 2.37
CA VAL A 69 3.16 -9.46 3.69
C VAL A 69 4.48 -10.20 3.72
N GLU A 70 5.31 -9.91 4.73
CA GLU A 70 6.57 -10.59 4.91
C GLU A 70 6.37 -12.11 5.10
N GLY A 71 7.11 -12.91 4.32
CA GLY A 71 6.99 -14.37 4.33
C GLY A 71 5.75 -14.96 3.64
N ARG A 72 4.81 -14.14 3.15
CA ARG A 72 3.59 -14.63 2.46
C ARG A 72 3.39 -14.09 1.04
N GLY A 73 3.97 -12.93 0.70
CA GLY A 73 3.76 -12.29 -0.59
C GLY A 73 2.53 -11.36 -0.60
N PHE A 74 1.89 -11.18 -1.76
CA PHE A 74 0.73 -10.30 -1.88
C PHE A 74 -0.52 -10.94 -1.26
N VAL A 75 -1.15 -10.24 -0.31
CA VAL A 75 -2.39 -10.63 0.35
C VAL A 75 -3.40 -9.48 0.20
N ALA A 76 -4.65 -9.81 -0.12
CA ALA A 76 -5.71 -8.81 -0.27
C ALA A 76 -5.98 -8.07 1.05
N ALA A 77 -6.27 -6.78 0.99
CA ALA A 77 -6.51 -5.94 2.17
C ALA A 77 -7.61 -6.50 3.09
N GLY A 78 -8.66 -7.08 2.50
CA GLY A 78 -9.77 -7.70 3.23
C GLY A 78 -9.42 -9.00 3.96
N GLU A 79 -8.27 -9.62 3.65
CA GLU A 79 -7.76 -10.84 4.27
C GLU A 79 -6.64 -10.58 5.28
N LEU A 80 -6.18 -9.34 5.39
CA LEU A 80 -5.21 -8.98 6.41
C LEU A 80 -5.84 -9.14 7.80
N THR A 81 -5.00 -9.44 8.79
CA THR A 81 -5.40 -9.53 10.19
C THR A 81 -4.46 -8.68 11.04
N ALA A 82 -4.93 -8.24 12.20
CA ALA A 82 -4.08 -7.58 13.19
C ALA A 82 -2.84 -8.44 13.50
N GLY A 83 -1.68 -7.81 13.65
CA GLY A 83 -0.39 -8.45 13.92
C GLY A 83 0.41 -8.88 12.68
N VAL A 84 -0.15 -8.79 11.47
CA VAL A 84 0.61 -9.11 10.23
C VAL A 84 1.62 -8.02 9.92
N ILE A 85 2.83 -8.41 9.51
CA ILE A 85 3.89 -7.48 9.12
C ILE A 85 3.88 -7.22 7.62
N LEU A 86 3.68 -5.95 7.27
CA LEU A 86 3.77 -5.41 5.93
C LEU A 86 5.17 -4.89 5.64
N SER A 87 5.62 -5.13 4.43
CA SER A 87 6.94 -4.67 3.97
C SER A 87 6.86 -3.25 3.41
N GLN A 88 7.67 -2.31 3.94
CA GLN A 88 7.75 -0.94 3.43
C GLN A 88 9.05 -0.65 2.65
N HIS A 89 9.07 0.48 1.96
CA HIS A 89 10.18 0.95 1.11
C HIS A 89 11.50 1.19 1.87
N ASN A 90 11.43 1.60 3.13
CA ASN A 90 12.57 2.10 3.92
C ASN A 90 13.13 1.07 4.92
N GLU A 91 12.95 -0.23 4.65
CA GLU A 91 13.32 -1.32 5.58
C GLU A 91 12.58 -1.30 6.93
N ASN A 92 11.70 -0.34 7.19
CA ASN A 92 10.83 -0.39 8.36
C ASN A 92 9.64 -1.31 8.08
N ALA A 93 9.59 -2.41 8.81
CA ALA A 93 8.40 -3.23 8.94
C ALA A 93 7.26 -2.38 9.54
N ALA A 94 6.06 -2.49 8.97
CA ALA A 94 4.85 -1.93 9.57
C ALA A 94 3.91 -3.06 9.96
N ALA A 95 3.44 -3.07 11.20
CA ALA A 95 2.48 -4.06 11.67
C ALA A 95 1.05 -3.54 11.48
N VAL A 96 0.16 -4.38 10.96
CA VAL A 96 -1.28 -4.07 10.94
C VAL A 96 -1.77 -4.07 12.37
N LEU A 97 -2.28 -2.93 12.84
CA LEU A 97 -2.88 -2.82 14.16
C LEU A 97 -4.34 -3.25 14.11
N HIS A 98 -5.14 -2.57 13.29
CA HIS A 98 -6.58 -2.76 13.22
C HIS A 98 -7.10 -2.49 11.81
N LEU A 99 -8.12 -3.24 11.42
CA LEU A 99 -8.87 -3.07 10.18
C LEU A 99 -10.27 -2.58 10.54
N THR A 100 -10.60 -1.37 10.12
CA THR A 100 -11.88 -0.74 10.47
C THR A 100 -12.59 -0.31 9.20
N GLY A 101 -13.90 -0.59 9.12
CA GLY A 101 -14.72 -0.30 7.94
C GLY A 101 -14.77 -1.46 6.96
N ARG A 102 -15.71 -2.38 7.19
CA ARG A 102 -16.47 -2.93 6.06
C ARG A 102 -17.67 -1.99 5.94
N ASP A 103 -17.47 -0.84 5.30
CA ASP A 103 -18.59 0.07 5.05
C ASP A 103 -19.45 -0.57 3.95
N ASN A 104 -20.30 -1.51 4.36
CA ASN A 104 -21.42 -2.01 3.56
C ASN A 104 -22.43 -0.84 3.49
N ALA A 105 -22.41 -0.09 2.39
CA ALA A 105 -23.47 0.82 2.01
C ALA A 105 -24.24 0.24 0.82
#